data_AF-A0A258KHV8-F1
#
_entry.id   AF-A0A258KHV8-F1
#
_cell.length_a   1.000
_cell.length_b   1.000
_cell.length_c   1.000
_cell.angle_alpha   90.00
_cell.angle_beta   90.00
_cell.angle_gamma   90.00
#
_symmetry.space_group_name_H-M   'P 1'
#
loop_
_entity.id
_entity.type
_entity.pdbx_description
1 polymer ?
#
loop_
_entity_poly.entity_id
_entity_poly.type
_entity_poly.pdbx_seq_one_letter_code
_entity_poly.pdbx_strand_id
1 'polypeptide(L)' 'MPEIRYLAAINRALGDALQDDPTVVVFGEDVSEAGGSFGASRGLRERFGADRVFDTPISEAAIAGAAVMSTASQGRDKQR' A
#
# COMPACT_ATOMS: atom_id res chain seq x y z
N MET A 1 11.97 -7.63 21.09
CA MET A 1 11.15 -6.82 20.18
C MET A 1 10.35 -5.84 21.02
N PRO A 2 10.20 -4.56 20.63
CA PRO A 2 9.38 -3.62 21.39
C PRO A 2 7.90 -4.05 21.36
N GLU A 3 7.19 -3.90 22.48
CA GLU A 3 5.74 -4.07 22.51
C GLU A 3 5.09 -2.89 21.77
N ILE A 4 4.35 -3.18 20.71
CA ILE A 4 3.66 -2.19 19.89
C ILE A 4 2.21 -2.63 19.66
N ARG A 5 1.32 -1.65 19.45
CA ARG A 5 -0.08 -1.93 19.09
C ARG A 5 -0.13 -2.64 17.74
N TYR A 6 -1.11 -3.54 17.57
CA TYR A 6 -1.27 -4.32 16.35
C TYR A 6 -1.33 -3.46 15.07
N LEU A 7 -2.09 -2.36 15.08
CA LEU A 7 -2.15 -1.42 13.95
C LEU A 7 -0.80 -0.76 13.65
N ALA A 8 -0.01 -0.45 14.69
CA ALA A 8 1.32 0.10 14.50
C ALA A 8 2.27 -0.95 13.90
N ALA A 9 2.10 -2.24 14.24
CA ALA A 9 2.84 -3.32 13.62
C ALA A 9 2.51 -3.47 12.12
N ILE A 10 1.23 -3.37 11.74
CA ILE A 10 0.80 -3.38 10.34
C ILE A 10 1.39 -2.19 9.58
N ASN A 11 1.22 -0.96 10.12
CA ASN A 11 1.74 0.24 9.47
C ASN A 11 3.26 0.17 9.26
N ARG A 12 3.98 -0.32 10.27
CA ARG A 12 5.42 -0.54 10.18
C ARG A 12 5.75 -1.55 9.08
N ALA A 13 5.08 -2.70 9.04
CA ALA A 13 5.33 -3.71 8.02
C ALA A 13 5.07 -3.19 6.59
N LEU A 14 4.00 -2.40 6.40
CA LEU A 14 3.72 -1.73 5.12
C LEU A 14 4.81 -0.71 4.76
N GLY A 15 5.26 0.08 5.74
CA GLY A 15 6.34 1.04 5.53
C GLY A 15 7.68 0.39 5.20
N ASP A 16 8.03 -0.70 5.88
CA ASP A 16 9.24 -1.47 5.62
C ASP A 16 9.18 -2.04 4.18
N ALA A 17 8.06 -2.63 3.76
CA ALA A 17 7.88 -3.14 2.39
C ALA A 17 7.95 -2.05 1.30
N LEU A 18 7.33 -0.88 1.53
CA LEU A 18 7.37 0.25 0.61
C LEU A 18 8.79 0.84 0.44
N GLN A 19 9.58 0.77 1.51
CA GLN A 19 10.97 1.24 1.52
C GLN A 19 11.91 0.25 0.83
N ASP A 20 11.74 -1.04 1.07
CA ASP A 20 12.67 -2.08 0.61
C ASP A 20 12.48 -2.42 -0.88
N ASP A 21 11.24 -2.38 -1.39
CA ASP A 21 10.95 -2.65 -2.81
C ASP A 21 10.23 -1.44 -3.46
N PRO A 22 10.85 -0.75 -4.44
CA PRO A 22 10.23 0.38 -5.12
C PRO A 22 8.98 0.00 -5.94
N THR A 23 8.71 -1.29 -6.14
CA THR A 23 7.57 -1.76 -6.93
C THR A 23 6.33 -2.11 -6.10
N VAL A 24 6.44 -2.09 -4.77
CA VAL A 24 5.29 -2.30 -3.85
C VAL A 24 4.38 -1.07 -3.87
N VAL A 25 3.07 -1.22 -3.90
CA VAL A 25 2.12 -0.10 -3.79
C VAL A 25 1.06 -0.40 -2.75
N VAL A 26 0.48 0.63 -2.15
CA VAL A 26 -0.65 0.53 -1.22
C VAL A 26 -1.81 1.34 -1.77
N PHE A 27 -2.93 0.68 -2.06
CA PHE A 27 -4.10 1.36 -2.58
C PHE A 27 -5.39 0.67 -2.11
N GLY A 28 -6.48 1.43 -2.10
CA GLY A 28 -7.77 1.02 -1.57
C GLY A 28 -8.62 2.23 -1.21
N GLU A 29 -9.75 2.01 -0.56
CA GLU A 29 -10.63 3.09 -0.12
C GLU A 29 -10.08 3.79 1.13
N ASP A 30 -9.93 5.11 1.05
CA ASP A 30 -9.44 5.99 2.13
C ASP A 30 -8.07 5.63 2.71
N VAL A 31 -7.25 4.85 2.00
CA VAL A 31 -5.94 4.40 2.51
C VAL A 31 -4.83 5.45 2.36
N SER A 32 -5.06 6.50 1.59
CA SER A 32 -4.07 7.55 1.32
C SER A 32 -4.06 8.61 2.44
N GLU A 33 -4.60 9.80 2.22
CA GLU A 33 -4.54 10.91 3.20
C GLU A 33 -5.27 10.60 4.51
N ALA A 34 -6.38 9.86 4.45
CA ALA A 34 -7.12 9.45 5.64
C ALA A 34 -6.38 8.36 6.46
N GLY A 35 -5.45 7.63 5.84
CA GLY A 35 -4.65 6.58 6.49
C GLY A 35 -5.43 5.30 6.79
N GLY A 36 -6.56 5.09 6.12
CA GLY A 36 -7.51 4.00 6.31
C GLY A 36 -8.41 4.22 7.51
N SER A 37 -9.61 3.61 7.50
CA SER A 37 -10.61 3.78 8.57
C SER A 37 -10.11 3.41 9.97
N PHE A 38 -9.08 2.55 10.05
CA PHE A 38 -8.43 2.14 11.30
C PHE A 38 -7.05 2.78 11.51
N GLY A 39 -6.55 3.61 10.60
CA GLY A 39 -5.24 4.26 10.70
C GLY A 39 -4.05 3.35 10.34
N ALA A 40 -4.28 2.23 9.65
CA ALA A 40 -3.22 1.26 9.31
C ALA A 40 -2.20 1.79 8.29
N SER A 41 -2.57 2.75 7.43
CA SER A 41 -1.69 3.34 6.41
C SER A 41 -1.35 4.80 6.67
N ARG A 42 -1.67 5.32 7.87
CA ARG A 42 -1.41 6.70 8.27
C ARG A 42 0.05 7.09 8.05
N GLY A 43 0.29 8.24 7.42
CA GLY A 43 1.63 8.79 7.20
C GLY A 43 2.41 8.17 6.03
N LEU A 44 1.86 7.15 5.35
CA LEU A 44 2.59 6.46 4.28
C LEU A 44 2.60 7.28 2.98
N ARG A 45 1.51 7.98 2.63
CA ARG A 45 1.49 8.86 1.44
C ARG A 45 2.51 9.99 1.55
N GLU A 46 2.61 10.60 2.72
CA GLU A 46 3.56 11.69 2.97
C GLU A 46 5.01 11.21 2.86
N ARG A 47 5.28 9.95 3.25
CA ARG A 47 6.62 9.36 3.18
C ARG A 47 7.00 8.84 1.79
N PHE A 48 6.06 8.26 1.05
CA PHE A 48 6.35 7.50 -0.18
C PHE A 48 5.75 8.10 -1.45
N GLY A 49 4.93 9.14 -1.33
CA GLY A 49 4.32 9.85 -2.45
C GLY A 49 3.01 9.24 -2.96
N ALA A 50 2.28 10.04 -3.74
CA ALA A 50 0.97 9.68 -4.28
C ALA A 50 1.04 8.54 -5.32
N ASP A 51 2.18 8.35 -5.99
CA ASP A 51 2.34 7.26 -6.96
C ASP A 51 2.41 5.88 -6.30
N ARG A 52 2.71 5.84 -4.99
CA ARG A 52 2.91 4.60 -4.23
C ARG A 52 1.79 4.34 -3.23
N VAL A 53 1.11 5.38 -2.76
CA VAL A 53 0.03 5.29 -1.77
C VAL A 53 -1.14 6.18 -2.18
N PHE A 54 -2.22 5.59 -2.72
CA PHE A 54 -3.34 6.34 -3.32
C PHE A 54 -4.71 5.70 -3.07
N ASP A 55 -5.75 6.53 -3.16
CA ASP A 55 -7.13 6.07 -2.99
C ASP A 55 -7.71 5.50 -4.28
N THR A 56 -8.68 4.61 -4.14
CA THR A 56 -9.45 4.03 -5.24
C THR A 56 -10.94 4.36 -5.13
N PRO A 57 -11.72 4.23 -6.23
CA PRO A 57 -13.17 4.22 -6.16
C PRO A 57 -13.69 3.12 -5.22
N ILE A 58 -14.93 3.28 -4.75
CA ILE A 58 -15.65 2.31 -3.92
C ILE A 58 -16.09 1.13 -4.79
N SER A 59 -15.14 0.24 -5.08
CA SER A 59 -15.35 -0.93 -5.91
C SER A 59 -14.27 -1.99 -5.63
N GLU A 60 -14.65 -2.97 -4.83
CA GLU A 60 -13.78 -4.06 -4.41
C GLU A 60 -13.33 -4.91 -5.60
N ALA A 61 -14.21 -5.09 -6.59
CA ALA A 61 -13.88 -5.78 -7.83
C ALA A 61 -12.80 -5.05 -8.64
N ALA A 62 -12.88 -3.70 -8.69
CA ALA A 62 -11.86 -2.90 -9.37
C ALA A 62 -10.52 -2.93 -8.61
N ILE A 63 -10.56 -2.82 -7.27
CA ILE A 63 -9.37 -2.91 -6.41
C ILE A 63 -8.66 -4.26 -6.60
N ALA A 64 -9.41 -5.36 -6.49
CA ALA A 64 -8.87 -6.70 -6.65
C ALA A 64 -8.33 -6.94 -8.08
N GLY A 65 -9.08 -6.51 -9.10
CA GLY A 65 -8.66 -6.61 -10.50
C GLY A 65 -7.38 -5.82 -10.79
N ALA A 66 -7.27 -4.60 -10.26
CA ALA A 66 -6.07 -3.77 -10.37
C ALA A 66 -4.87 -4.40 -9.66
N ALA A 67 -5.04 -5.02 -8.49
CA ALA A 67 -3.95 -5.71 -7.77
C ALA A 67 -3.37 -6.87 -8.59
N VAL A 68 -4.25 -7.69 -9.18
CA VAL A 68 -3.84 -8.80 -10.06
C VAL A 68 -3.11 -8.28 -11.29
N MET A 69 -3.66 -7.26 -11.96
CA MET A 69 -3.04 -6.68 -13.15
C MET A 69 -1.66 -6.08 -12.86
N SER A 70 -1.54 -5.32 -11.77
CA SER A 70 -0.28 -4.70 -11.33
C SER A 70 0.80 -5.74 -11.02
N THR A 71 0.42 -6.89 -10.46
CA THR A 71 1.37 -7.99 -10.20
C THR A 71 1.82 -8.64 -11.51
N ALA A 72 0.87 -8.88 -12.43
CA ALA A 72 1.15 -9.49 -13.73
C ALA A 72 2.00 -8.60 -14.64
N SER A 73 1.86 -7.27 -14.56
CA SER A 73 2.68 -6.34 -15.33
C SER A 73 4.12 -6.28 -14.82
N GLN A 74 4.33 -6.27 -13.51
CA GLN A 74 5.67 -6.23 -12.90
C GLN A 74 6.51 -7.50 -13.20
N GLY A 75 5.87 -8.66 -13.31
CA GLY A 75 6.54 -9.91 -13.69
C GLY A 75 7.17 -9.87 -15.09
N ARG A 76 6.75 -8.94 -15.96
CA ARG A 76 7.33 -8.75 -17.30
C ARG A 76 8.56 -7.85 -17.32
N ASP A 77 8.69 -6.92 -16.37
CA ASP A 77 9.86 -6.04 -16.26
C ASP A 77 11.03 -6.70 -15.52
N LYS A 78 10.78 -7.58 -14.53
CA LYS A 78 11.85 -8.32 -13.83
C LYS A 78 12.51 -9.44 -14.67
N GLN A 79 12.03 -9.72 -15.90
CA GLN A 79 12.60 -10.71 -16.84
C GLN A 79 13.47 -10.08 -17.95
N ARG A 80 13.69 -8.76 -17.92
CA ARG A 80 14.62 -8.04 -18.80
C ARG A 80 15.84 -7.58 -18.02
#